data_AF-A0A961FA22-F1
#
_entry.id   AF-A0A961FA22-F1
#
_cell.length_a   1.000
_cell.length_b   1.000
_cell.length_c   1.000
_cell.angle_alpha   90.00
_cell.angle_beta   90.00
_cell.angle_gamma   90.00
#
_symmetry.space_group_name_H-M   'P 1'
#
loop_
_entity.id
_entity.type
_entity.pdbx_description
1 polymer ?
#
loop_
_entity_poly.entity_id
_entity_poly.type
_entity_poly.pdbx_seq_one_letter_code
_entity_poly.pdbx_strand_id
1 'polypeptide(L)'
;MKKNRFILRQSLLPLLATLLAPLACVQQSQATLALSGNSYTQTFDNIGTALPSDWSVYTLANATAIGTAAAFTTSATQWNTSSGTFRNSASATGATSTDDATAQSGYTNRALSVRQTGSFGDPGASFNLNFSTIGYTLTGLSVDLQMLSVQARSTVWSIQVGVGATPTSWTTLDTFSDPSVFGSTPYTFNATALTGLDNQAQVWFRVVALSTATGSGSRDTFGIDNFTLTYSPLSAGVFWDANGTTAGAGANPVGTWGTDDFWGDADGLATPTAWTPGGDANFSAGTDAVGPFTVTISGNQSAGSVSFQEGEVTLSGGILTMSDSTPNLNVEAPLATIASTLSGTNGITKVGVGTLVLSGTNDFTGTVGISGGTLQIGSDSALGNAANPITLNGTLSTTASFDLPATRAMSGSGTIATATGTQLNVLGAATLSALTLSDVGVVNLSGTGSSVGTLTLAAAGTLQGTSLTATNINASFVGGTATVSAPLDLGSVTRNVNVTDAASTLTLSASV
;
A
#
# COMPACT_ATOMS: atom_id res chain seq x y z
N MET A 1 -60.52 76.32 -16.48
CA MET A 1 -61.71 75.51 -16.11
C MET A 1 -61.62 74.15 -16.80
N LYS A 2 -62.09 73.10 -16.11
CA LYS A 2 -62.37 71.72 -16.56
C LYS A 2 -61.21 70.72 -16.65
N LYS A 3 -61.19 69.83 -15.64
CA LYS A 3 -60.77 68.42 -15.68
C LYS A 3 -61.71 67.60 -16.58
N ASN A 4 -61.17 66.62 -17.31
CA ASN A 4 -61.66 65.23 -17.48
C ASN A 4 -60.82 64.51 -18.56
N ARG A 5 -59.99 63.54 -18.17
CA ARG A 5 -60.22 62.06 -18.16
C ARG A 5 -60.16 61.41 -19.55
N PHE A 6 -59.10 60.63 -19.77
CA PHE A 6 -59.16 59.36 -20.50
C PHE A 6 -58.26 58.34 -19.79
N ILE A 7 -58.83 57.20 -19.43
CA ILE A 7 -58.17 56.00 -18.91
C ILE A 7 -58.27 54.97 -20.02
N LEU A 8 -57.20 54.22 -20.35
CA LEU A 8 -57.33 52.77 -20.60
C LEU A 8 -55.96 52.04 -20.59
N ARG A 9 -55.80 51.23 -19.52
CA ARG A 9 -55.26 49.85 -19.43
C ARG A 9 -53.84 49.55 -19.96
N GLN A 10 -52.87 49.53 -19.05
CA GLN A 10 -51.67 48.67 -19.17
C GLN A 10 -52.04 47.23 -18.78
N SER A 11 -51.70 46.26 -19.63
CA SER A 11 -51.77 44.84 -19.31
C SER A 11 -50.64 44.47 -18.34
N LEU A 12 -50.98 43.90 -17.18
CA LEU A 12 -50.03 43.18 -16.33
C LEU A 12 -49.57 41.91 -17.08
N LEU A 13 -48.28 41.80 -17.40
CA LEU A 13 -47.63 40.50 -17.53
C LEU A 13 -47.11 40.08 -16.14
N PRO A 14 -47.32 38.82 -15.70
CA PRO A 14 -46.71 38.34 -14.48
C PRO A 14 -45.22 38.08 -14.73
N LEU A 15 -44.37 38.70 -13.92
CA LEU A 15 -42.95 38.42 -13.84
C LEU A 15 -42.78 37.01 -13.25
N LEU A 16 -42.61 36.00 -14.11
CA LEU A 16 -42.28 34.65 -13.70
C LEU A 16 -40.82 34.63 -13.25
N ALA A 17 -40.59 34.78 -11.94
CA ALA A 17 -39.30 34.51 -11.33
C ALA A 17 -39.03 33.01 -11.45
N THR A 18 -38.30 32.59 -12.49
CA THR A 18 -37.71 31.25 -12.54
C THR A 18 -36.69 31.14 -11.42
N LEU A 19 -37.11 30.52 -10.31
CA LEU A 19 -36.23 30.03 -9.27
C LEU A 19 -35.32 28.98 -9.93
N LEU A 20 -34.12 29.38 -10.37
CA LEU A 20 -33.06 28.45 -10.72
C LEU A 20 -32.67 27.77 -9.40
N ALA A 21 -33.26 26.61 -9.12
CA ALA A 21 -32.69 25.70 -8.14
C ALA A 21 -31.27 25.39 -8.63
N PRO A 22 -30.22 25.53 -7.80
CA PRO A 22 -28.92 25.00 -8.18
C PRO A 22 -29.14 23.52 -8.48
N LEU A 23 -28.65 23.03 -9.62
CA LEU A 23 -28.39 21.60 -9.76
C LEU A 23 -27.41 21.28 -8.64
N ALA A 24 -27.93 20.81 -7.51
CA ALA A 24 -27.15 20.14 -6.51
C ALA A 24 -26.60 18.92 -7.23
N CYS A 25 -25.32 18.98 -7.62
CA CYS A 25 -24.53 17.79 -7.82
C CYS A 25 -24.64 17.03 -6.49
N VAL A 26 -25.49 16.01 -6.43
CA VAL A 26 -25.42 15.05 -5.34
C VAL A 26 -24.14 14.29 -5.61
N GLN A 27 -23.05 14.74 -4.98
CA GLN A 27 -21.85 13.93 -4.83
C GLN A 27 -22.32 12.58 -4.28
N GLN A 28 -22.17 11.53 -5.08
CA GLN A 28 -22.50 10.19 -4.62
C GLN A 28 -21.54 9.88 -3.46
N SER A 29 -22.05 9.81 -2.22
CA SER A 29 -21.23 9.47 -1.06
C SER A 29 -20.80 8.01 -1.20
N GLN A 30 -19.53 7.78 -1.50
CA GLN A 30 -18.99 6.44 -1.57
C GLN A 30 -18.55 6.00 -0.17
N ALA A 31 -19.15 4.92 0.32
CA ALA A 31 -18.71 4.26 1.55
C ALA A 31 -17.55 3.32 1.24
N THR A 32 -16.63 3.15 2.18
CA THR A 32 -15.66 2.04 2.12
C THR A 32 -16.40 0.77 2.59
N LEU A 33 -16.43 -0.27 1.78
CA LEU A 33 -16.94 -1.59 2.18
C LEU A 33 -16.07 -2.14 3.33
N ALA A 34 -16.69 -2.39 4.48
CA ALA A 34 -16.07 -3.14 5.57
C ALA A 34 -16.29 -4.64 5.35
N LEU A 35 -15.20 -5.40 5.23
CA LEU A 35 -15.29 -6.84 5.03
C LEU A 35 -15.78 -7.55 6.29
N SER A 36 -16.56 -8.61 6.09
CA SER A 36 -17.00 -9.52 7.14
C SER A 36 -17.22 -10.92 6.57
N GLY A 37 -17.07 -11.96 7.40
CA GLY A 37 -17.14 -13.35 6.94
C GLY A 37 -15.95 -13.73 6.04
N ASN A 38 -16.24 -14.38 4.90
CA ASN A 38 -15.21 -14.93 4.01
C ASN A 38 -15.38 -14.55 2.53
N SER A 39 -16.46 -13.85 2.19
CA SER A 39 -16.70 -13.37 0.84
C SER A 39 -17.67 -12.21 0.80
N TYR A 40 -17.52 -11.42 -0.26
CA TYR A 40 -18.44 -10.37 -0.68
C TYR A 40 -18.83 -10.61 -2.14
N THR A 41 -20.11 -10.46 -2.46
CA THR A 41 -20.62 -10.62 -3.84
C THR A 41 -21.49 -9.44 -4.22
N GLN A 42 -21.37 -9.00 -5.48
CA GLN A 42 -22.23 -8.00 -6.08
C GLN A 42 -22.68 -8.44 -7.48
N THR A 43 -23.96 -8.81 -7.61
CA THR A 43 -24.58 -9.29 -8.86
C THR A 43 -25.19 -8.17 -9.70
N PHE A 44 -25.16 -6.93 -9.22
CA PHE A 44 -25.79 -5.76 -9.84
C PHE A 44 -27.29 -5.85 -10.23
N ASP A 45 -27.99 -6.97 -9.97
CA ASP A 45 -29.41 -7.17 -10.33
C ASP A 45 -30.37 -6.11 -9.78
N ASN A 46 -30.03 -5.54 -8.62
CA ASN A 46 -30.88 -4.60 -7.88
C ASN A 46 -30.49 -3.12 -8.06
N ILE A 47 -29.76 -2.77 -9.12
CA ILE A 47 -29.34 -1.37 -9.40
C ILE A 47 -30.46 -0.46 -9.95
N GLY A 48 -31.72 -0.91 -9.95
CA GLY A 48 -32.87 -0.14 -10.42
C GLY A 48 -33.20 1.11 -9.59
N THR A 49 -32.64 1.24 -8.39
CA THR A 49 -32.89 2.35 -7.45
C THR A 49 -31.67 3.23 -7.25
N ALA A 50 -30.50 2.61 -7.02
CA ALA A 50 -29.21 3.25 -6.87
C ALA A 50 -28.09 2.22 -7.10
N LEU A 51 -26.85 2.68 -7.25
CA LEU A 51 -25.70 1.80 -7.08
C LEU A 51 -25.57 1.39 -5.60
N PRO A 52 -24.99 0.20 -5.32
CA PRO A 52 -24.51 -0.12 -3.98
C PRO A 52 -23.59 0.99 -3.45
N SER A 53 -23.64 1.28 -2.15
CA SER A 53 -22.98 2.46 -1.55
C SER A 53 -21.44 2.44 -1.65
N ASP A 54 -20.88 1.26 -1.79
CA ASP A 54 -19.45 0.95 -1.94
C ASP A 54 -18.98 1.00 -3.41
N TRP A 55 -19.91 0.97 -4.35
CA TRP A 55 -19.66 1.06 -5.78
C TRP A 55 -19.89 2.47 -6.32
N SER A 56 -19.05 2.87 -7.26
CA SER A 56 -19.12 4.17 -7.91
C SER A 56 -18.59 4.12 -9.34
N VAL A 57 -18.95 5.15 -10.10
CA VAL A 57 -18.54 5.30 -11.49
C VAL A 57 -17.90 6.66 -11.72
N TYR A 58 -16.88 6.69 -12.57
CA TYR A 58 -16.08 7.88 -12.83
C TYR A 58 -15.90 8.10 -14.32
N THR A 59 -15.70 9.36 -14.69
CA THR A 59 -15.15 9.79 -15.98
C THR A 59 -13.80 10.47 -15.77
N LEU A 60 -13.02 10.69 -16.82
CA LEU A 60 -11.70 11.33 -16.72
C LEU A 60 -10.70 10.59 -15.80
N ALA A 61 -10.94 9.30 -15.51
CA ALA A 61 -9.95 8.45 -14.87
C ALA A 61 -8.70 8.35 -15.77
N ASN A 62 -7.52 8.23 -15.17
CA ASN A 62 -6.27 8.08 -15.91
C ASN A 62 -5.31 7.14 -15.17
N ALA A 63 -4.08 7.02 -15.68
CA ALA A 63 -3.08 6.09 -15.17
C ALA A 63 -2.78 6.28 -13.67
N THR A 64 -2.93 7.50 -13.14
CA THR A 64 -2.65 7.80 -11.73
C THR A 64 -3.89 8.20 -10.94
N ALA A 65 -4.92 8.77 -11.55
CA ALA A 65 -6.09 9.30 -10.84
C ALA A 65 -7.35 8.45 -11.03
N ILE A 66 -8.19 8.40 -10.00
CA ILE A 66 -9.48 7.70 -10.03
C ILE A 66 -10.52 8.37 -10.95
N GLY A 67 -10.37 9.67 -11.20
CA GLY A 67 -11.22 10.46 -12.08
C GLY A 67 -12.22 11.36 -11.35
N THR A 68 -13.22 11.83 -12.08
CA THR A 68 -14.33 12.66 -11.60
C THR A 68 -15.59 11.81 -11.50
N ALA A 69 -16.23 11.80 -10.32
CA ALA A 69 -17.43 11.02 -10.07
C ALA A 69 -18.52 11.37 -11.11
N ALA A 70 -19.18 10.34 -11.63
CA ALA A 70 -20.18 10.46 -12.70
C ALA A 70 -21.55 9.97 -12.22
N ALA A 71 -22.60 10.46 -12.87
CA ALA A 71 -23.96 10.02 -12.58
C ALA A 71 -24.24 8.63 -13.17
N PHE A 72 -25.08 7.88 -12.46
CA PHE A 72 -25.58 6.57 -12.89
C PHE A 72 -27.08 6.63 -13.23
N THR A 73 -27.45 6.05 -14.38
CA THR A 73 -28.85 5.95 -14.82
C THR A 73 -29.48 4.67 -14.28
N THR A 74 -30.36 4.79 -13.29
CA THR A 74 -30.98 3.66 -12.59
C THR A 74 -32.09 2.98 -13.40
N SER A 75 -32.75 3.74 -14.28
CA SER A 75 -33.77 3.21 -15.19
C SER A 75 -33.17 2.21 -16.18
N ALA A 76 -33.87 1.10 -16.40
CA ALA A 76 -33.47 0.08 -17.37
C ALA A 76 -33.27 0.72 -18.75
N THR A 77 -32.06 0.60 -19.28
CA THR A 77 -31.64 1.26 -20.53
C THR A 77 -31.20 0.21 -21.55
N GLN A 78 -31.74 0.32 -22.77
CA GLN A 78 -31.43 -0.57 -23.88
C GLN A 78 -29.97 -0.47 -24.30
N TRP A 79 -29.37 -1.59 -24.69
CA TRP A 79 -27.95 -1.66 -25.05
C TRP A 79 -27.57 -0.76 -26.23
N ASN A 80 -28.45 -0.63 -27.24
CA ASN A 80 -28.15 0.15 -28.44
C ASN A 80 -28.26 1.68 -28.24
N THR A 81 -28.71 2.17 -27.06
CA THR A 81 -28.85 3.60 -26.76
C THR A 81 -27.50 4.32 -26.87
N SER A 82 -27.40 5.33 -27.73
CA SER A 82 -26.13 5.99 -28.09
C SER A 82 -25.70 7.15 -27.19
N SER A 83 -26.56 7.64 -26.30
CA SER A 83 -26.23 8.69 -25.35
C SER A 83 -25.06 8.27 -24.45
N GLY A 84 -24.19 9.19 -24.02
CA GLY A 84 -23.07 8.86 -23.13
C GLY A 84 -23.47 8.85 -21.66
N THR A 85 -23.62 7.68 -21.05
CA THR A 85 -23.96 7.54 -19.62
C THR A 85 -23.51 6.20 -19.05
N PHE A 86 -23.25 6.15 -17.75
CA PHE A 86 -23.34 4.91 -16.96
C PHE A 86 -24.81 4.55 -16.74
N ARG A 87 -25.18 3.27 -16.81
CA ARG A 87 -26.57 2.83 -16.87
C ARG A 87 -26.82 1.41 -16.38
N ASN A 88 -28.06 1.18 -15.99
CA ASN A 88 -28.63 -0.13 -15.72
C ASN A 88 -29.02 -0.82 -17.03
N SER A 89 -28.25 -1.82 -17.48
CA SER A 89 -28.55 -2.61 -18.68
C SER A 89 -28.92 -4.05 -18.35
N ALA A 90 -29.61 -4.73 -19.25
CA ALA A 90 -29.80 -6.19 -19.11
C ALA A 90 -28.43 -6.86 -19.18
N SER A 91 -28.19 -7.85 -18.32
CA SER A 91 -26.99 -8.69 -18.40
C SER A 91 -27.03 -9.52 -19.69
N ALA A 92 -25.86 -9.79 -20.27
CA ALA A 92 -25.71 -10.72 -21.39
C ALA A 92 -25.97 -12.18 -20.97
N THR A 93 -25.89 -12.49 -19.68
CA THR A 93 -26.08 -13.85 -19.16
C THR A 93 -27.53 -14.29 -19.33
N GLY A 94 -27.76 -15.21 -20.26
CA GLY A 94 -29.09 -15.70 -20.61
C GLY A 94 -29.87 -14.81 -21.60
N ALA A 95 -29.20 -13.81 -22.18
CA ALA A 95 -29.77 -12.92 -23.19
C ALA A 95 -29.17 -13.17 -24.58
N THR A 96 -29.81 -12.64 -25.62
CA THR A 96 -29.32 -12.71 -27.01
C THR A 96 -29.13 -11.32 -27.60
N SER A 97 -28.16 -11.17 -28.51
CA SER A 97 -27.87 -9.86 -29.15
C SER A 97 -29.03 -9.30 -29.98
N THR A 98 -30.04 -10.11 -30.28
CA THR A 98 -31.24 -9.75 -31.03
C THR A 98 -32.43 -9.38 -30.17
N ASP A 99 -32.30 -9.47 -28.83
CA ASP A 99 -33.39 -9.15 -27.92
C ASP A 99 -33.84 -7.70 -28.07
N ASP A 100 -35.15 -7.51 -28.20
CA ASP A 100 -35.73 -6.20 -28.40
C ASP A 100 -35.82 -5.39 -27.08
N ALA A 101 -36.32 -4.16 -27.21
CA ALA A 101 -36.58 -3.26 -26.10
C ALA A 101 -37.37 -3.89 -24.94
N THR A 102 -38.41 -4.66 -25.27
CA THR A 102 -39.32 -5.26 -24.31
C THR A 102 -38.62 -6.39 -23.57
N ALA A 103 -37.95 -7.28 -24.30
CA ALA A 103 -37.17 -8.37 -23.74
C ALA A 103 -36.08 -7.84 -22.79
N GLN A 104 -35.28 -6.86 -23.25
CA GLN A 104 -34.24 -6.22 -22.43
C GLN A 104 -34.78 -5.60 -21.14
N SER A 105 -35.97 -5.01 -21.17
CA SER A 105 -36.60 -4.43 -19.98
C SER A 105 -37.11 -5.50 -18.98
N GLY A 106 -37.39 -6.72 -19.46
CA GLY A 106 -37.91 -7.82 -18.66
C GLY A 106 -36.83 -8.62 -17.92
N TYR A 107 -35.56 -8.48 -18.28
CA TYR A 107 -34.48 -9.17 -17.57
C TYR A 107 -34.31 -8.64 -16.16
N THR A 108 -34.42 -9.54 -15.19
CA THR A 108 -34.08 -9.29 -13.78
C THR A 108 -32.58 -9.37 -13.54
N ASN A 109 -31.84 -10.09 -14.39
CA ASN A 109 -30.38 -10.09 -14.35
C ASN A 109 -29.85 -8.79 -14.98
N ARG A 110 -29.19 -7.94 -14.19
CA ARG A 110 -28.78 -6.59 -14.61
C ARG A 110 -27.27 -6.41 -14.53
N ALA A 111 -26.71 -5.68 -15.48
CA ALA A 111 -25.32 -5.30 -15.49
C ALA A 111 -25.16 -3.78 -15.31
N LEU A 112 -24.12 -3.40 -14.57
CA LEU A 112 -23.66 -2.01 -14.50
C LEU A 112 -22.85 -1.71 -15.77
N SER A 113 -23.37 -0.87 -16.65
CA SER A 113 -22.78 -0.64 -17.96
C SER A 113 -22.51 0.83 -18.27
N VAL A 114 -21.76 1.06 -19.35
CA VAL A 114 -21.45 2.39 -19.87
C VAL A 114 -21.50 2.39 -21.39
N ARG A 115 -22.04 3.49 -21.93
CA ARG A 115 -21.82 3.87 -23.33
C ARG A 115 -20.91 5.07 -23.36
N GLN A 116 -19.73 4.90 -23.95
CA GLN A 116 -18.80 6.00 -24.16
C GLN A 116 -19.20 6.83 -25.39
N THR A 117 -18.86 8.12 -25.37
CA THR A 117 -18.99 9.04 -26.53
C THR A 117 -17.77 9.95 -26.59
N GLY A 118 -17.62 10.73 -27.66
CA GLY A 118 -16.52 11.69 -27.77
C GLY A 118 -16.49 12.76 -26.67
N SER A 119 -17.59 12.97 -25.95
CA SER A 119 -17.68 13.90 -24.81
C SER A 119 -17.90 13.20 -23.46
N PHE A 120 -17.93 11.87 -23.42
CA PHE A 120 -18.25 11.12 -22.21
C PHE A 120 -17.43 9.83 -22.11
N GLY A 121 -16.53 9.79 -21.13
CA GLY A 121 -15.83 8.56 -20.73
C GLY A 121 -14.82 7.99 -21.71
N ASP A 122 -14.55 8.62 -22.86
CA ASP A 122 -13.58 8.18 -23.88
C ASP A 122 -12.38 9.16 -23.99
N PRO A 123 -11.24 8.88 -23.32
CA PRO A 123 -11.02 7.82 -22.33
C PRO A 123 -11.51 8.24 -20.94
N GLY A 124 -11.37 7.33 -19.98
CA GLY A 124 -11.49 7.61 -18.55
C GLY A 124 -12.80 7.19 -17.92
N ALA A 125 -13.70 6.48 -18.62
CA ALA A 125 -14.79 5.75 -17.99
C ALA A 125 -14.22 4.68 -17.04
N SER A 126 -14.75 4.61 -15.82
CA SER A 126 -14.30 3.63 -14.83
C SER A 126 -15.40 3.19 -13.89
N PHE A 127 -15.42 1.89 -13.57
CA PHE A 127 -16.23 1.25 -12.54
C PHE A 127 -15.36 0.94 -11.35
N ASN A 128 -15.76 1.33 -10.13
CA ASN A 128 -14.90 1.32 -8.96
C ASN A 128 -15.61 0.71 -7.76
N LEU A 129 -14.89 -0.11 -7.01
CA LEU A 129 -15.24 -0.58 -5.67
C LEU A 129 -14.18 -0.09 -4.69
N ASN A 130 -14.64 0.44 -3.56
CA ASN A 130 -13.79 0.86 -2.45
C ASN A 130 -14.05 -0.05 -1.24
N PHE A 131 -13.01 -0.66 -0.68
CA PHE A 131 -13.11 -1.61 0.42
C PHE A 131 -11.91 -1.55 1.37
N SER A 132 -12.08 -1.99 2.61
CA SER A 132 -11.02 -2.10 3.60
C SER A 132 -10.65 -3.56 3.82
N THR A 133 -9.37 -3.89 3.77
CA THR A 133 -8.86 -5.23 4.07
C THR A 133 -8.23 -5.32 5.45
N ILE A 134 -8.43 -4.32 6.32
CA ILE A 134 -7.97 -4.38 7.73
C ILE A 134 -8.48 -5.67 8.36
N GLY A 135 -7.57 -6.45 8.94
CA GLY A 135 -7.92 -7.71 9.59
C GLY A 135 -8.25 -8.86 8.62
N TYR A 136 -7.95 -8.74 7.32
CA TYR A 136 -8.21 -9.77 6.32
C TYR A 136 -7.06 -9.95 5.30
N THR A 137 -6.90 -11.20 4.84
CA THR A 137 -6.11 -11.58 3.66
C THR A 137 -7.05 -11.87 2.49
N LEU A 138 -6.77 -11.33 1.32
CA LEU A 138 -7.52 -11.62 0.09
C LEU A 138 -7.09 -12.97 -0.50
N THR A 139 -8.06 -13.84 -0.77
CA THR A 139 -7.81 -15.17 -1.35
C THR A 139 -8.20 -15.26 -2.82
N GLY A 140 -9.05 -14.35 -3.29
CA GLY A 140 -9.47 -14.31 -4.69
C GLY A 140 -10.38 -13.14 -5.03
N LEU A 141 -10.48 -12.84 -6.33
CA LEU A 141 -11.34 -11.83 -6.92
C LEU A 141 -11.87 -12.34 -8.26
N SER A 142 -13.15 -12.13 -8.56
CA SER A 142 -13.71 -12.39 -9.88
C SER A 142 -14.67 -11.29 -10.33
N VAL A 143 -14.80 -11.12 -11.63
CA VAL A 143 -15.74 -10.19 -12.26
C VAL A 143 -16.09 -10.67 -13.67
N ASP A 144 -17.34 -10.51 -14.08
CA ASP A 144 -17.76 -10.73 -15.45
C ASP A 144 -17.68 -9.42 -16.24
N LEU A 145 -16.99 -9.43 -17.37
CA LEU A 145 -16.94 -8.31 -18.30
C LEU A 145 -17.83 -8.58 -19.50
N GLN A 146 -18.69 -7.64 -19.84
CA GLN A 146 -19.77 -7.85 -20.81
C GLN A 146 -19.71 -6.89 -21.98
N MET A 147 -19.88 -7.46 -23.18
CA MET A 147 -20.15 -6.73 -24.41
C MET A 147 -21.63 -6.79 -24.71
N LEU A 148 -22.31 -5.67 -24.47
CA LEU A 148 -23.77 -5.57 -24.52
C LEU A 148 -24.28 -4.98 -25.83
N SER A 149 -23.46 -4.17 -26.50
CA SER A 149 -23.71 -3.74 -27.87
C SER A 149 -22.38 -3.60 -28.59
N VAL A 150 -22.11 -4.51 -29.53
CA VAL A 150 -20.88 -4.54 -30.33
C VAL A 150 -20.97 -3.55 -31.48
N GLN A 151 -19.92 -2.76 -31.69
CA GLN A 151 -19.77 -1.73 -32.69
C GLN A 151 -18.39 -1.80 -33.33
N ALA A 152 -18.13 -0.94 -34.33
CA ALA A 152 -16.84 -0.89 -35.03
C ALA A 152 -15.81 0.05 -34.37
N ARG A 153 -16.12 0.59 -33.19
CA ARG A 153 -15.21 1.43 -32.42
C ARG A 153 -15.15 0.95 -30.98
N SER A 154 -13.98 0.48 -30.57
CA SER A 154 -13.85 -0.34 -29.37
C SER A 154 -12.78 0.18 -28.42
N THR A 155 -12.95 -0.13 -27.15
CA THR A 155 -12.08 0.31 -26.05
C THR A 155 -11.40 -0.89 -25.42
N VAL A 156 -10.10 -0.77 -25.13
CA VAL A 156 -9.39 -1.72 -24.28
C VAL A 156 -9.59 -1.30 -22.83
N TRP A 157 -10.12 -2.21 -22.01
CA TRP A 157 -10.37 -2.00 -20.59
C TRP A 157 -9.26 -2.63 -19.77
N SER A 158 -8.79 -1.94 -18.73
CA SER A 158 -7.82 -2.47 -17.77
C SER A 158 -8.52 -2.81 -16.46
N ILE A 159 -8.23 -3.98 -15.91
CA ILE A 159 -8.65 -4.41 -14.57
C ILE A 159 -7.49 -4.09 -13.63
N GLN A 160 -7.72 -3.26 -12.63
CA GLN A 160 -6.66 -2.74 -11.77
C GLN A 160 -7.06 -2.72 -10.30
N VAL A 161 -6.05 -2.73 -9.45
CA VAL A 161 -6.15 -2.53 -8.00
C VAL A 161 -5.21 -1.42 -7.55
N GLY A 162 -5.56 -0.73 -6.48
CA GLY A 162 -4.75 0.34 -5.89
C GLY A 162 -4.98 0.46 -4.39
N VAL A 163 -4.02 1.02 -3.66
CA VAL A 163 -4.05 1.16 -2.20
C VAL A 163 -4.01 2.63 -1.80
N GLY A 164 -4.73 2.98 -0.73
CA GLY A 164 -4.72 4.29 -0.10
C GLY A 164 -5.98 5.12 -0.35
N ALA A 165 -6.09 6.23 0.38
CA ALA A 165 -7.22 7.16 0.32
C ALA A 165 -7.47 7.73 -1.10
N THR A 166 -6.37 8.01 -1.80
CA THR A 166 -6.34 8.55 -3.16
C THR A 166 -5.19 7.86 -3.92
N PRO A 167 -5.39 6.65 -4.45
CA PRO A 167 -4.31 5.88 -5.04
C PRO A 167 -3.70 6.64 -6.24
N THR A 168 -2.37 6.83 -6.21
CA THR A 168 -1.60 7.40 -7.34
C THR A 168 -0.85 6.36 -8.15
N SER A 169 -0.81 5.12 -7.65
CA SER A 169 -0.20 3.95 -8.28
C SER A 169 -1.23 2.83 -8.38
N TRP A 170 -1.26 2.16 -9.53
CA TRP A 170 -2.23 1.12 -9.84
C TRP A 170 -1.53 -0.12 -10.38
N THR A 171 -1.84 -1.27 -9.81
CA THR A 171 -1.40 -2.58 -10.30
C THR A 171 -2.42 -3.09 -11.31
N THR A 172 -1.96 -3.43 -12.51
CA THR A 172 -2.84 -4.04 -13.53
C THR A 172 -2.89 -5.55 -13.32
N LEU A 173 -4.10 -6.06 -13.10
CA LEU A 173 -4.36 -7.49 -12.96
C LEU A 173 -4.50 -8.15 -14.34
N ASP A 174 -5.25 -7.52 -15.25
CA ASP A 174 -5.41 -7.96 -16.64
C ASP A 174 -5.98 -6.85 -17.53
N THR A 175 -6.14 -7.13 -18.82
CA THR A 175 -6.83 -6.30 -19.80
C THR A 175 -7.91 -7.07 -20.56
N PHE A 176 -8.95 -6.37 -20.96
CA PHE A 176 -10.03 -6.87 -21.80
C PHE A 176 -10.09 -6.07 -23.09
N SER A 177 -9.97 -6.79 -24.21
CA SER A 177 -10.16 -6.24 -25.55
C SER A 177 -11.49 -6.71 -26.11
N ASP A 178 -12.15 -5.87 -26.90
CA ASP A 178 -13.43 -6.21 -27.53
C ASP A 178 -13.31 -7.51 -28.36
N PRO A 179 -14.03 -8.59 -27.98
CA PRO A 179 -14.03 -9.87 -28.68
C PRO A 179 -14.85 -9.84 -29.98
N SER A 180 -15.41 -8.70 -30.38
CA SER A 180 -16.29 -8.51 -31.53
C SER A 180 -17.57 -9.36 -31.49
N VAL A 181 -17.96 -9.81 -30.29
CA VAL A 181 -19.15 -10.64 -30.04
C VAL A 181 -19.89 -10.17 -28.80
N PHE A 182 -21.21 -10.25 -28.84
CA PHE A 182 -22.06 -10.01 -27.67
C PHE A 182 -21.88 -11.16 -26.68
N GLY A 183 -21.75 -10.85 -25.39
CA GLY A 183 -21.63 -11.89 -24.36
C GLY A 183 -20.99 -11.41 -23.07
N SER A 184 -20.82 -12.38 -22.16
CA SER A 184 -20.14 -12.22 -20.88
C SER A 184 -18.83 -13.02 -20.87
N THR A 185 -17.76 -12.44 -20.33
CA THR A 185 -16.44 -13.04 -20.20
C THR A 185 -16.00 -13.00 -18.73
N PRO A 186 -15.89 -14.15 -18.04
CA PRO A 186 -15.48 -14.18 -16.64
C PRO A 186 -13.97 -13.99 -16.49
N TYR A 187 -13.57 -13.19 -15.51
CA TYR A 187 -12.19 -13.04 -15.05
C TYR A 187 -12.07 -13.51 -13.61
N THR A 188 -11.00 -14.22 -13.27
CA THR A 188 -10.73 -14.72 -11.92
C THR A 188 -9.25 -14.56 -11.59
N PHE A 189 -8.98 -14.03 -10.41
CA PHE A 189 -7.66 -13.76 -9.85
C PHE A 189 -7.55 -14.47 -8.51
N ASN A 190 -6.43 -15.16 -8.29
CA ASN A 190 -6.14 -15.84 -7.04
C ASN A 190 -5.28 -14.94 -6.12
N ALA A 191 -5.00 -15.40 -4.89
CA ALA A 191 -4.17 -14.68 -3.93
C ALA A 191 -2.83 -14.17 -4.50
N THR A 192 -2.17 -14.92 -5.39
CA THR A 192 -0.88 -14.51 -5.97
C THR A 192 -0.97 -13.28 -6.89
N ALA A 193 -2.14 -13.01 -7.46
CA ALA A 193 -2.38 -11.81 -8.26
C ALA A 193 -2.77 -10.59 -7.39
N LEU A 194 -3.05 -10.79 -6.10
CA LEU A 194 -3.59 -9.79 -5.17
C LEU A 194 -2.57 -9.39 -4.08
N THR A 195 -1.27 -9.55 -4.36
CA THR A 195 -0.20 -9.28 -3.38
C THR A 195 -0.15 -7.80 -2.97
N GLY A 196 0.14 -7.55 -1.70
CA GLY A 196 0.23 -6.19 -1.14
C GLY A 196 -1.13 -5.50 -0.90
N LEU A 197 -2.24 -6.23 -1.00
CA LEU A 197 -3.59 -5.72 -0.72
C LEU A 197 -4.13 -6.12 0.66
N ASP A 198 -3.41 -6.96 1.39
CA ASP A 198 -3.84 -7.46 2.71
C ASP A 198 -3.65 -6.40 3.79
N ASN A 199 -4.51 -6.43 4.82
CA ASN A 199 -4.47 -5.52 5.97
C ASN A 199 -4.42 -4.01 5.65
N GLN A 200 -5.03 -3.58 4.55
CA GLN A 200 -5.00 -2.19 4.10
C GLN A 200 -6.25 -1.44 4.55
N ALA A 201 -6.04 -0.23 5.05
CA ALA A 201 -7.14 0.66 5.45
C ALA A 201 -8.10 0.97 4.29
N GLN A 202 -7.56 1.13 3.07
CA GLN A 202 -8.37 1.34 1.88
C GLN A 202 -7.71 0.73 0.64
N VAL A 203 -8.50 -0.08 -0.07
CA VAL A 203 -8.17 -0.73 -1.34
C VAL A 203 -9.24 -0.35 -2.36
N TRP A 204 -8.79 -0.15 -3.59
CA TRP A 204 -9.62 0.15 -4.73
C TRP A 204 -9.50 -0.94 -5.76
N PHE A 205 -10.63 -1.47 -6.21
CA PHE A 205 -10.74 -2.23 -7.45
C PHE A 205 -11.33 -1.32 -8.52
N ARG A 206 -10.78 -1.36 -9.73
CA ARG A 206 -11.37 -0.68 -10.88
C ARG A 206 -11.28 -1.45 -12.19
N VAL A 207 -12.31 -1.27 -13.03
CA VAL A 207 -12.26 -1.57 -14.46
C VAL A 207 -12.30 -0.23 -15.19
N VAL A 208 -11.28 0.09 -15.99
CA VAL A 208 -11.04 1.45 -16.49
C VAL A 208 -10.62 1.49 -17.96
N ALA A 209 -11.15 2.46 -18.70
CA ALA A 209 -10.72 2.79 -20.05
C ALA A 209 -9.58 3.82 -20.02
N LEU A 210 -8.31 3.38 -20.09
CA LEU A 210 -7.15 4.28 -20.02
C LEU A 210 -6.75 4.88 -21.37
N SER A 211 -7.15 4.26 -22.47
CA SER A 211 -6.86 4.69 -23.83
C SER A 211 -8.13 5.06 -24.59
N THR A 212 -7.99 5.95 -25.57
CA THR A 212 -9.09 6.35 -26.46
C THR A 212 -9.58 5.16 -27.28
N ALA A 213 -10.89 5.04 -27.45
CA ALA A 213 -11.51 4.02 -28.29
C ALA A 213 -11.04 4.14 -29.75
N THR A 214 -10.62 3.02 -30.33
CA THR A 214 -10.06 2.93 -31.70
C THR A 214 -11.12 2.42 -32.68
N GLY A 215 -11.02 2.78 -33.95
CA GLY A 215 -12.03 2.44 -34.97
C GLY A 215 -12.96 3.61 -35.33
N SER A 216 -14.12 3.32 -35.90
CA SER A 216 -15.01 4.35 -36.48
C SER A 216 -16.48 4.16 -36.09
N GLY A 217 -17.24 5.25 -36.08
CA GLY A 217 -18.66 5.24 -35.71
C GLY A 217 -18.89 5.24 -34.19
N SER A 218 -19.95 4.54 -33.79
CA SER A 218 -20.39 4.45 -32.40
C SER A 218 -19.47 3.56 -31.57
N ARG A 219 -19.34 3.86 -30.27
CA ARG A 219 -18.62 2.99 -29.33
C ARG A 219 -19.50 1.82 -28.91
N ASP A 220 -18.88 0.78 -28.39
CA ASP A 220 -19.58 -0.31 -27.73
C ASP A 220 -20.37 0.13 -26.49
N THR A 221 -21.34 -0.70 -26.10
CA THR A 221 -21.82 -0.70 -24.70
C THR A 221 -21.11 -1.81 -23.96
N PHE A 222 -20.33 -1.43 -22.96
CA PHE A 222 -19.54 -2.31 -22.11
C PHE A 222 -20.11 -2.32 -20.70
N GLY A 223 -20.09 -3.46 -20.01
CA GLY A 223 -20.53 -3.54 -18.62
C GLY A 223 -19.75 -4.52 -17.77
N ILE A 224 -19.99 -4.43 -16.48
CA ILE A 224 -19.51 -5.37 -15.47
C ILE A 224 -20.71 -6.05 -14.79
N ASP A 225 -20.50 -7.28 -14.36
CA ASP A 225 -21.49 -8.09 -13.66
C ASP A 225 -20.81 -9.08 -12.70
N ASN A 226 -21.56 -9.70 -11.79
CA ASN A 226 -21.15 -10.82 -10.93
C ASN A 226 -19.75 -10.66 -10.29
N PHE A 227 -19.53 -9.55 -9.60
CA PHE A 227 -18.28 -9.36 -8.85
C PHE A 227 -18.27 -10.24 -7.60
N THR A 228 -17.15 -10.90 -7.33
CA THR A 228 -16.90 -11.62 -6.07
C THR A 228 -15.51 -11.27 -5.54
N LEU A 229 -15.42 -11.07 -4.24
CA LEU A 229 -14.18 -10.98 -3.47
C LEU A 229 -14.20 -12.09 -2.42
N THR A 230 -13.14 -12.88 -2.32
CA THR A 230 -12.98 -13.90 -1.26
C THR A 230 -11.80 -13.56 -0.38
N TYR A 231 -11.94 -13.83 0.92
CA TYR A 231 -10.97 -13.44 1.94
C TYR A 231 -11.03 -14.34 3.18
N SER A 232 -9.97 -14.30 3.97
CA SER A 232 -9.89 -14.95 5.28
C SER A 232 -9.49 -13.94 6.34
N PRO A 233 -10.03 -14.01 7.57
CA PRO A 233 -9.55 -13.18 8.67
C PRO A 233 -8.03 -13.33 8.83
N LEU A 234 -7.33 -12.20 9.01
CA LEU A 234 -6.02 -12.20 9.62
C LEU A 234 -6.20 -12.71 11.05
N SER A 235 -5.23 -13.46 11.55
CA SER A 235 -5.20 -13.81 12.96
C SER A 235 -5.16 -12.51 13.77
N ALA A 236 -6.19 -12.21 14.57
CA ALA A 236 -6.17 -11.06 15.45
C ALA A 236 -4.96 -11.21 16.38
N GLY A 237 -4.02 -10.26 16.31
CA GLY A 237 -2.80 -10.39 17.09
C GLY A 237 -3.11 -10.58 18.57
N VAL A 238 -2.47 -11.56 19.19
CA VAL A 238 -2.62 -11.89 20.61
C VAL A 238 -1.50 -11.24 21.41
N PHE A 239 -1.75 -10.95 22.67
CA PHE A 239 -0.85 -10.17 23.50
C PHE A 239 -0.21 -11.04 24.57
N TRP A 240 1.09 -10.86 24.76
CA TRP A 240 1.85 -11.56 25.78
C TRP A 240 1.44 -11.07 27.17
N ASP A 241 0.89 -11.97 27.96
CA ASP A 241 0.35 -11.76 29.30
C ASP A 241 0.78 -12.90 30.23
N ALA A 242 1.67 -12.57 31.17
CA ALA A 242 2.24 -13.53 32.11
C ALA A 242 1.57 -13.50 33.49
N ASN A 243 0.57 -12.63 33.72
CA ASN A 243 -0.02 -12.41 35.05
C ASN A 243 -1.49 -12.91 35.14
N GLY A 244 -2.04 -13.43 34.05
CA GLY A 244 -3.34 -14.10 34.02
C GLY A 244 -4.46 -13.17 33.60
N THR A 245 -5.44 -12.91 34.47
CA THR A 245 -6.57 -11.99 34.16
C THR A 245 -6.44 -10.66 34.90
N THR A 246 -5.23 -10.33 35.34
CA THR A 246 -4.94 -9.06 36.00
C THR A 246 -4.58 -8.06 34.91
N ALA A 247 -5.21 -6.89 34.87
CA ALA A 247 -4.97 -5.92 33.80
C ALA A 247 -3.46 -5.73 33.48
N GLY A 248 -3.13 -5.86 32.21
CA GLY A 248 -1.77 -5.81 31.66
C GLY A 248 -0.99 -7.12 31.79
N ALA A 249 0.23 -7.16 31.27
CA ALA A 249 1.07 -8.35 31.30
C ALA A 249 1.81 -8.55 32.64
N GLY A 250 1.83 -7.52 33.50
CA GLY A 250 2.65 -7.45 34.70
C GLY A 250 4.00 -6.79 34.46
N ALA A 251 4.62 -6.29 35.53
CA ALA A 251 5.85 -5.48 35.44
C ALA A 251 7.06 -6.15 34.76
N ASN A 252 7.17 -7.48 34.84
CA ASN A 252 8.28 -8.24 34.27
C ASN A 252 7.77 -9.58 33.73
N PRO A 253 7.09 -9.59 32.57
CA PRO A 253 6.36 -10.75 32.07
C PRO A 253 7.29 -11.76 31.40
N VAL A 254 8.16 -12.39 32.19
CA VAL A 254 9.05 -13.46 31.73
C VAL A 254 8.29 -14.75 31.48
N GLY A 255 8.71 -15.53 30.48
CA GLY A 255 8.13 -16.85 30.21
C GLY A 255 8.69 -17.50 28.96
N THR A 256 8.05 -18.60 28.56
CA THR A 256 8.45 -19.47 27.46
C THR A 256 7.38 -19.53 26.38
N TRP A 257 7.58 -18.82 25.27
CA TRP A 257 6.69 -18.87 24.10
C TRP A 257 6.73 -20.28 23.49
N GLY A 258 5.55 -20.92 23.46
CA GLY A 258 5.36 -22.27 22.94
C GLY A 258 5.28 -23.31 24.05
N THR A 259 5.29 -22.89 25.31
CA THR A 259 5.08 -23.75 26.47
C THR A 259 4.11 -23.11 27.46
N ASP A 260 4.24 -21.82 27.73
CA ASP A 260 3.32 -21.09 28.60
C ASP A 260 2.09 -20.58 27.82
N ASP A 261 0.92 -20.70 28.43
CA ASP A 261 -0.35 -20.19 27.92
C ASP A 261 -0.49 -18.70 28.26
N PHE A 262 0.35 -17.86 27.65
CA PHE A 262 0.46 -16.42 27.93
C PHE A 262 -0.06 -15.53 26.80
N TRP A 263 -0.99 -16.02 25.97
CA TRP A 263 -1.54 -15.25 24.85
C TRP A 263 -2.98 -14.82 25.11
N GLY A 264 -3.15 -13.56 25.50
CA GLY A 264 -4.42 -12.94 25.89
C GLY A 264 -4.88 -11.81 24.97
N ASP A 265 -5.78 -10.97 25.50
CA ASP A 265 -6.28 -9.77 24.85
C ASP A 265 -5.39 -8.54 25.12
N ALA A 266 -5.66 -7.45 24.41
CA ALA A 266 -4.82 -6.24 24.47
C ALA A 266 -4.72 -5.63 25.87
N ASP A 267 -5.74 -5.81 26.71
CA ASP A 267 -5.82 -5.20 28.05
C ASP A 267 -5.32 -6.14 29.17
N GLY A 268 -5.02 -7.42 28.88
CA GLY A 268 -4.64 -8.43 29.88
C GLY A 268 -5.80 -8.80 30.82
N LEU A 269 -7.04 -8.73 30.33
CA LEU A 269 -8.25 -9.00 31.12
C LEU A 269 -8.89 -10.35 30.77
N ALA A 270 -8.65 -10.85 29.55
CA ALA A 270 -9.08 -12.18 29.14
C ALA A 270 -8.12 -13.27 29.66
N THR A 271 -8.65 -14.47 29.94
CA THR A 271 -7.81 -15.62 30.30
C THR A 271 -6.82 -15.93 29.17
N PRO A 272 -5.50 -15.88 29.42
CA PRO A 272 -4.50 -16.17 28.41
C PRO A 272 -4.58 -17.63 27.94
N THR A 273 -4.18 -17.86 26.70
CA THR A 273 -4.28 -19.14 26.00
C THR A 273 -2.96 -19.56 25.39
N ALA A 274 -2.91 -20.80 24.88
CA ALA A 274 -1.76 -21.33 24.14
C ALA A 274 -1.53 -20.55 22.83
N TRP A 275 -0.25 -20.45 22.42
CA TRP A 275 0.11 -19.87 21.13
C TRP A 275 -0.52 -20.64 19.97
N THR A 276 -1.10 -19.91 19.02
CA THR A 276 -1.53 -20.49 17.74
C THR A 276 -0.50 -20.16 16.65
N PRO A 277 0.19 -21.17 16.07
CA PRO A 277 1.19 -20.93 15.03
C PRO A 277 0.66 -20.12 13.84
N GLY A 278 1.41 -19.11 13.44
CA GLY A 278 1.07 -18.19 12.34
C GLY A 278 0.28 -16.96 12.77
N GLY A 279 -0.09 -16.85 14.05
CA GLY A 279 -0.72 -15.64 14.59
C GLY A 279 0.22 -14.45 14.67
N ASP A 280 -0.31 -13.25 14.89
CA ASP A 280 0.48 -12.05 15.17
C ASP A 280 0.76 -11.95 16.68
N ALA A 281 2.02 -11.75 17.04
CA ALA A 281 2.46 -11.68 18.43
C ALA A 281 2.66 -10.23 18.87
N ASN A 282 2.03 -9.82 19.95
CA ASN A 282 2.18 -8.49 20.54
C ASN A 282 2.80 -8.59 21.93
N PHE A 283 3.88 -7.85 22.17
CA PHE A 283 4.51 -7.71 23.47
C PHE A 283 4.36 -6.25 23.92
N SER A 284 3.63 -5.92 24.98
CA SER A 284 2.88 -6.79 25.91
C SER A 284 1.43 -6.31 26.04
N ALA A 285 0.60 -7.09 26.73
CA ALA A 285 -0.75 -6.66 27.09
C ALA A 285 -0.70 -5.46 28.06
N GLY A 286 -1.61 -4.51 27.90
CA GLY A 286 -1.77 -3.36 28.79
C GLY A 286 -0.70 -2.28 28.65
N THR A 287 -0.29 -1.72 29.79
CA THR A 287 0.64 -0.57 29.88
C THR A 287 1.69 -0.74 30.99
N ASP A 288 1.77 -1.95 31.56
CA ASP A 288 2.44 -2.20 32.82
C ASP A 288 3.71 -3.03 32.69
N ALA A 289 4.04 -3.56 31.51
CA ALA A 289 5.34 -4.19 31.27
C ALA A 289 6.44 -3.12 31.20
N VAL A 290 7.32 -3.10 32.21
CA VAL A 290 8.33 -2.05 32.38
C VAL A 290 9.75 -2.63 32.47
N GLY A 291 10.69 -1.99 31.77
CA GLY A 291 12.10 -2.39 31.80
C GLY A 291 12.40 -3.68 31.02
N PRO A 292 13.62 -4.23 31.15
CA PRO A 292 14.06 -5.36 30.36
C PRO A 292 13.54 -6.69 30.87
N PHE A 293 13.05 -7.52 29.95
CA PHE A 293 12.64 -8.90 30.23
C PHE A 293 12.86 -9.81 29.04
N THR A 294 12.98 -11.11 29.31
CA THR A 294 13.24 -12.12 28.28
C THR A 294 12.06 -13.07 28.14
N VAL A 295 11.64 -13.27 26.89
CA VAL A 295 10.74 -14.35 26.49
C VAL A 295 11.54 -15.40 25.74
N THR A 296 11.52 -16.63 26.25
CA THR A 296 12.26 -17.76 25.65
C THR A 296 11.37 -18.47 24.65
N ILE A 297 11.77 -18.54 23.39
CA ILE A 297 11.07 -19.31 22.35
C ILE A 297 11.45 -20.79 22.52
N SER A 298 10.44 -21.65 22.68
CA SER A 298 10.61 -23.10 22.74
C SER A 298 10.49 -23.72 21.35
N GLY A 299 11.50 -24.50 20.94
CA GLY A 299 11.48 -25.19 19.65
C GLY A 299 11.42 -24.25 18.45
N ASN A 300 10.51 -24.53 17.51
CA ASN A 300 10.21 -23.65 16.39
C ASN A 300 8.79 -23.10 16.56
N GLN A 301 8.66 -21.78 16.64
CA GLN A 301 7.37 -21.09 16.66
C GLN A 301 7.20 -20.34 15.34
N SER A 302 5.97 -20.29 14.84
CA SER A 302 5.60 -19.52 13.65
C SER A 302 4.76 -18.32 14.06
N ALA A 303 5.08 -17.13 13.54
CA ALA A 303 4.30 -15.91 13.70
C ALA A 303 4.07 -15.23 12.35
N GLY A 304 2.95 -14.53 12.19
CA GLY A 304 2.68 -13.70 11.03
C GLY A 304 3.56 -12.45 11.08
N SER A 305 3.34 -11.63 12.10
CA SER A 305 4.09 -10.45 12.48
C SER A 305 4.40 -10.43 13.99
N VAL A 306 5.35 -9.59 14.39
CA VAL A 306 5.67 -9.36 15.82
C VAL A 306 5.70 -7.87 16.10
N SER A 307 5.03 -7.44 17.17
CA SER A 307 5.02 -6.06 17.64
C SER A 307 5.53 -5.95 19.07
N PHE A 308 6.38 -4.97 19.33
CA PHE A 308 6.91 -4.59 20.64
C PHE A 308 6.39 -3.20 20.97
N GLN A 309 5.32 -3.14 21.75
CA GLN A 309 4.59 -1.93 22.10
C GLN A 309 5.13 -1.30 23.40
N GLU A 310 5.65 -2.14 24.30
CA GLU A 310 6.18 -1.73 25.59
C GLU A 310 7.23 -2.70 26.13
N GLY A 311 7.87 -2.30 27.24
CA GLY A 311 9.01 -3.00 27.82
C GLY A 311 10.28 -2.97 26.93
N GLU A 312 11.36 -3.52 27.44
CA GLU A 312 12.59 -3.79 26.67
C GLU A 312 12.71 -5.30 26.47
N VAL A 313 11.93 -5.82 25.52
CA VAL A 313 11.74 -7.26 25.32
C VAL A 313 12.94 -7.88 24.62
N THR A 314 13.41 -9.01 25.12
CA THR A 314 14.37 -9.89 24.43
C THR A 314 13.71 -11.22 24.08
N LEU A 315 13.57 -11.53 22.80
CA LEU A 315 13.21 -12.87 22.32
C LEU A 315 14.48 -13.70 22.16
N SER A 316 14.58 -14.84 22.83
CA SER A 316 15.77 -15.71 22.80
C SER A 316 15.41 -17.19 22.74
N GLY A 317 16.38 -18.06 22.50
CA GLY A 317 16.17 -19.51 22.47
C GLY A 317 15.96 -20.05 21.06
N GLY A 318 14.80 -20.66 20.80
CA GLY A 318 14.47 -21.38 19.58
C GLY A 318 14.34 -20.53 18.32
N ILE A 319 13.76 -21.12 17.28
CA ILE A 319 13.55 -20.48 15.97
C ILE A 319 12.20 -19.77 15.96
N LEU A 320 12.19 -18.54 15.42
CA LEU A 320 10.99 -17.80 15.10
C LEU A 320 10.83 -17.71 13.58
N THR A 321 9.85 -18.45 13.04
CA THR A 321 9.53 -18.45 11.61
C THR A 321 8.52 -17.36 11.30
N MET A 322 8.90 -16.40 10.45
CA MET A 322 7.97 -15.38 9.93
C MET A 322 7.19 -15.96 8.76
N SER A 323 5.86 -16.01 8.89
CA SER A 323 4.98 -16.81 8.01
C SER A 323 3.97 -16.00 7.21
N ASP A 324 3.77 -14.72 7.52
CA ASP A 324 2.91 -13.85 6.71
C ASP A 324 3.57 -13.49 5.37
N SER A 325 2.77 -13.08 4.40
CA SER A 325 3.23 -12.63 3.08
C SER A 325 4.04 -11.33 3.14
N THR A 326 3.79 -10.51 4.16
CA THR A 326 4.53 -9.26 4.45
C THR A 326 4.85 -9.14 5.94
N PRO A 327 5.80 -9.92 6.47
CA PRO A 327 6.06 -9.94 7.91
C PRO A 327 6.56 -8.59 8.42
N ASN A 328 5.87 -8.05 9.43
CA ASN A 328 6.29 -6.83 10.11
C ASN A 328 6.93 -7.15 11.46
N LEU A 329 8.04 -6.47 11.74
CA LEU A 329 8.64 -6.37 13.06
C LEU A 329 8.45 -4.93 13.53
N ASN A 330 7.36 -4.69 14.24
CA ASN A 330 7.02 -3.36 14.74
C ASN A 330 7.66 -3.11 16.11
N VAL A 331 8.35 -2.00 16.28
CA VAL A 331 8.93 -1.61 17.58
C VAL A 331 8.51 -0.19 17.89
N GLU A 332 7.50 -0.05 18.75
CA GLU A 332 7.07 1.24 19.32
C GLU A 332 7.72 1.51 20.68
N ALA A 333 8.11 0.45 21.40
CA ALA A 333 8.96 0.55 22.56
C ALA A 333 10.33 1.17 22.19
N PRO A 334 11.07 1.78 23.14
CA PRO A 334 12.38 2.35 22.83
C PRO A 334 13.37 1.34 22.22
N LEU A 335 13.33 0.09 22.68
CA LEU A 335 14.26 -0.96 22.32
C LEU A 335 13.61 -2.34 22.43
N ALA A 336 13.84 -3.19 21.44
CA ALA A 336 13.53 -4.61 21.48
C ALA A 336 14.69 -5.40 20.86
N THR A 337 14.92 -6.63 21.34
CA THR A 337 15.96 -7.52 20.84
C THR A 337 15.37 -8.84 20.39
N ILE A 338 15.74 -9.30 19.19
CA ILE A 338 15.52 -10.67 18.76
C ILE A 338 16.90 -11.35 18.65
N ALA A 339 17.19 -12.17 19.65
CA ALA A 339 18.38 -13.02 19.73
C ALA A 339 18.12 -14.44 19.19
N SER A 340 16.86 -14.86 19.10
CA SER A 340 16.43 -16.07 18.40
C SER A 340 16.75 -16.01 16.90
N THR A 341 16.95 -17.17 16.28
CA THR A 341 17.07 -17.28 14.82
C THR A 341 15.73 -16.97 14.16
N LEU A 342 15.71 -15.94 13.31
CA LEU A 342 14.61 -15.66 12.41
C LEU A 342 14.70 -16.53 11.16
N SER A 343 13.59 -17.16 10.77
CA SER A 343 13.43 -17.97 9.56
C SER A 343 12.19 -17.54 8.77
N GLY A 344 11.96 -18.15 7.60
CA GLY A 344 10.87 -17.81 6.67
C GLY A 344 11.36 -17.34 5.30
N THR A 345 10.46 -17.13 4.35
CA THR A 345 10.81 -16.84 2.94
C THR A 345 10.35 -15.49 2.41
N ASN A 346 9.59 -14.74 3.22
CA ASN A 346 8.92 -13.51 2.78
C ASN A 346 9.67 -12.23 3.21
N GLY A 347 10.90 -12.37 3.71
CA GLY A 347 11.67 -11.27 4.26
C GLY A 347 11.12 -10.76 5.58
N ILE A 348 11.56 -9.56 5.98
CA ILE A 348 11.10 -8.85 7.17
C ILE A 348 11.01 -7.36 6.85
N THR A 349 10.06 -6.66 7.46
CA THR A 349 10.01 -5.19 7.45
C THR A 349 10.04 -4.65 8.88
N LYS A 350 11.11 -3.94 9.24
CA LYS A 350 11.20 -3.17 10.48
C LYS A 350 10.35 -1.90 10.35
N VAL A 351 9.36 -1.76 11.24
CA VAL A 351 8.49 -0.60 11.38
C VAL A 351 8.48 -0.10 12.83
N GLY A 352 7.78 0.99 13.10
CA GLY A 352 7.76 1.64 14.43
C GLY A 352 9.00 2.48 14.71
N VAL A 353 8.89 3.40 15.67
CA VAL A 353 9.90 4.43 15.94
C VAL A 353 11.14 3.94 16.71
N GLY A 354 11.03 2.79 17.40
CA GLY A 354 12.06 2.26 18.27
C GLY A 354 13.21 1.55 17.56
N THR A 355 14.15 1.05 18.38
CA THR A 355 15.29 0.26 17.91
C THR A 355 14.99 -1.23 18.00
N LEU A 356 15.12 -1.94 16.88
CA LEU A 356 15.18 -3.40 16.87
C LEU A 356 16.63 -3.85 16.77
N VAL A 357 17.10 -4.63 17.73
CA VAL A 357 18.39 -5.31 17.67
C VAL A 357 18.18 -6.72 17.14
N LEU A 358 18.81 -7.05 16.02
CA LEU A 358 18.93 -8.43 15.56
C LEU A 358 20.33 -8.92 15.91
N SER A 359 20.43 -9.79 16.92
CA SER A 359 21.69 -10.35 17.40
C SER A 359 21.85 -11.83 17.07
N GLY A 360 20.78 -12.50 16.61
CA GLY A 360 20.81 -13.89 16.16
C GLY A 360 21.46 -14.05 14.78
N THR A 361 21.91 -15.27 14.48
CA THR A 361 22.19 -15.70 13.10
C THR A 361 20.87 -16.11 12.47
N ASN A 362 20.49 -15.43 11.40
CA ASN A 362 19.18 -15.55 10.79
C ASN A 362 19.27 -16.31 9.45
N ASP A 363 18.25 -17.13 9.16
CA ASP A 363 18.21 -18.01 7.99
C ASP A 363 17.08 -17.63 7.01
N PHE A 364 16.32 -16.56 7.29
CA PHE A 364 15.24 -16.13 6.42
C PHE A 364 15.73 -15.68 5.03
N THR A 365 14.90 -15.86 4.02
CA THR A 365 15.08 -15.29 2.68
C THR A 365 14.04 -14.20 2.41
N GLY A 366 14.34 -13.29 1.47
CA GLY A 366 13.47 -12.18 1.08
C GLY A 366 14.02 -10.81 1.49
N THR A 367 13.33 -9.74 1.12
CA THR A 367 13.80 -8.37 1.36
C THR A 367 13.89 -8.05 2.86
N VAL A 368 14.95 -7.34 3.26
CA VAL A 368 15.05 -6.64 4.55
C VAL A 368 14.58 -5.20 4.36
N GLY A 369 13.33 -4.92 4.70
CA GLY A 369 12.78 -3.58 4.72
C GLY A 369 13.09 -2.89 6.05
N ILE A 370 13.56 -1.63 5.99
CA ILE A 370 13.68 -0.75 7.15
C ILE A 370 12.84 0.48 6.83
N SER A 371 11.60 0.53 7.32
CA SER A 371 10.63 1.58 6.98
C SER A 371 10.48 2.65 8.06
N GLY A 372 10.95 2.37 9.28
CA GLY A 372 10.92 3.31 10.41
C GLY A 372 11.85 2.90 11.55
N GLY A 373 12.21 3.89 12.39
CA GLY A 373 13.09 3.69 13.54
C GLY A 373 14.48 3.18 13.14
N THR A 374 15.06 2.35 14.00
CA THR A 374 16.41 1.81 13.82
C THR A 374 16.39 0.28 13.77
N LEU A 375 17.06 -0.31 12.79
CA LEU A 375 17.49 -1.70 12.80
C LEU A 375 18.98 -1.74 13.16
N GLN A 376 19.33 -2.31 14.30
CA GLN A 376 20.70 -2.43 14.77
C GLN A 376 21.23 -3.85 14.59
N ILE A 377 22.43 -3.98 14.01
CA ILE A 377 23.09 -5.25 13.72
C ILE A 377 24.58 -5.24 14.06
N GLY A 378 25.12 -6.41 14.40
CA GLY A 378 26.55 -6.63 14.63
C GLY A 378 27.27 -7.42 13.54
N SER A 379 26.55 -8.00 12.58
CA SER A 379 27.08 -8.82 11.49
C SER A 379 26.11 -8.93 10.32
N ASP A 380 26.61 -9.32 9.14
CA ASP A 380 25.79 -9.63 7.95
C ASP A 380 24.80 -10.78 8.21
N SER A 381 25.19 -11.76 9.03
CA SER A 381 24.36 -12.92 9.37
C SER A 381 23.07 -12.57 10.12
N ALA A 382 22.98 -11.36 10.71
CA ALA A 382 21.74 -10.85 11.30
C ALA A 382 20.69 -10.48 10.24
N LEU A 383 21.07 -10.32 8.98
CA LEU A 383 20.19 -9.90 7.88
C LEU A 383 19.65 -11.07 7.04
N GLY A 384 19.75 -12.29 7.56
CA GLY A 384 19.31 -13.49 6.85
C GLY A 384 20.28 -13.88 5.73
N ASN A 385 19.75 -14.57 4.72
CA ASN A 385 20.50 -14.97 3.54
C ASN A 385 21.29 -13.79 2.91
N ALA A 386 22.53 -14.05 2.50
CA ALA A 386 23.46 -13.08 1.89
C ALA A 386 22.93 -12.41 0.59
N ALA A 387 21.90 -12.97 -0.04
CA ALA A 387 21.25 -12.40 -1.21
C ALA A 387 20.02 -11.54 -0.90
N ASN A 388 19.61 -11.43 0.38
CA ASN A 388 18.45 -10.64 0.78
C ASN A 388 18.71 -9.15 0.52
N PRO A 389 17.98 -8.49 -0.40
CA PRO A 389 18.17 -7.08 -0.65
C PRO A 389 17.73 -6.24 0.55
N ILE A 390 18.35 -5.08 0.74
CA ILE A 390 17.96 -4.10 1.76
C ILE A 390 17.18 -2.96 1.11
N THR A 391 15.99 -2.67 1.64
CA THR A 391 15.25 -1.43 1.33
C THR A 391 15.34 -0.50 2.53
N LEU A 392 16.16 0.54 2.43
CA LEU A 392 16.53 1.45 3.49
C LEU A 392 15.69 2.74 3.43
N ASN A 393 14.69 2.89 4.31
CA ASN A 393 13.90 4.12 4.50
C ASN A 393 13.90 4.62 5.96
N GLY A 394 14.38 3.82 6.91
CA GLY A 394 14.74 4.21 8.28
C GLY A 394 16.25 4.20 8.50
N THR A 395 16.69 3.81 9.70
CA THR A 395 18.12 3.75 10.06
C THR A 395 18.64 2.32 10.13
N LEU A 396 19.69 2.01 9.38
CA LEU A 396 20.52 0.83 9.61
C LEU A 396 21.69 1.23 10.52
N SER A 397 21.71 0.71 11.74
CA SER A 397 22.79 0.92 12.71
C SER A 397 23.71 -0.29 12.77
N THR A 398 25.02 -0.07 12.70
CA THR A 398 26.02 -1.15 12.80
C THR A 398 26.97 -0.93 13.97
N THR A 399 27.18 -1.98 14.76
CA THR A 399 27.99 -1.91 15.99
C THR A 399 29.37 -2.55 15.87
N ALA A 400 29.71 -3.11 14.71
CA ALA A 400 30.99 -3.75 14.44
C ALA A 400 31.41 -3.55 12.98
N SER A 401 32.67 -3.84 12.66
CA SER A 401 33.17 -3.80 11.28
C SER A 401 32.90 -5.12 10.55
N PHE A 402 32.24 -5.06 9.40
CA PHE A 402 31.95 -6.22 8.56
C PHE A 402 31.56 -5.81 7.13
N ASP A 403 31.47 -6.82 6.27
CA ASP A 403 31.08 -6.68 4.87
C ASP A 403 29.64 -7.13 4.66
N LEU A 404 28.86 -6.32 3.94
CA LEU A 404 27.67 -6.78 3.22
C LEU A 404 28.12 -7.28 1.84
N PRO A 405 27.82 -8.53 1.48
CA PRO A 405 28.38 -9.17 0.28
C PRO A 405 27.86 -8.56 -1.02
N ALA A 406 28.54 -8.85 -2.14
CA ALA A 406 28.16 -8.34 -3.46
C ALA A 406 26.75 -8.74 -3.92
N THR A 407 26.21 -9.82 -3.35
CA THR A 407 24.85 -10.31 -3.59
C THR A 407 23.78 -9.50 -2.85
N ARG A 408 24.17 -8.65 -1.90
CA ARG A 408 23.26 -7.85 -1.09
C ARG A 408 23.11 -6.44 -1.66
N ALA A 409 22.15 -6.26 -2.56
CA ALA A 409 21.81 -4.94 -3.08
C ALA A 409 21.13 -4.08 -2.00
N MET A 410 21.33 -2.76 -2.09
CA MET A 410 20.69 -1.77 -1.21
C MET A 410 19.97 -0.71 -2.05
N SER A 411 18.76 -0.33 -1.66
CA SER A 411 17.97 0.73 -2.30
C SER A 411 17.20 1.55 -1.26
N GLY A 412 16.61 2.68 -1.64
CA GLY A 412 15.79 3.52 -0.75
C GLY A 412 16.37 4.91 -0.48
N SER A 413 15.99 5.50 0.65
CA SER A 413 16.24 6.91 1.02
C SER A 413 16.55 7.16 2.51
N GLY A 414 17.20 6.22 3.21
CA GLY A 414 17.36 6.29 4.66
C GLY A 414 18.77 6.65 5.18
N THR A 415 19.02 6.19 6.40
CA THR A 415 20.19 6.54 7.21
C THR A 415 21.06 5.32 7.48
N ILE A 416 22.37 5.48 7.44
CA ILE A 416 23.35 4.51 7.95
C ILE A 416 24.08 5.14 9.14
N ALA A 417 24.06 4.43 10.27
CA ALA A 417 24.65 4.84 11.53
C ALA A 417 25.76 3.82 11.90
N THR A 418 27.01 4.15 11.60
CA THR A 418 28.16 3.28 11.91
C THR A 418 28.81 3.72 13.22
N ALA A 419 28.90 2.81 14.18
CA ALA A 419 29.49 3.09 15.48
C ALA A 419 30.93 3.63 15.39
N THR A 420 31.35 4.37 16.41
CA THR A 420 32.71 4.95 16.47
C THR A 420 33.80 3.89 16.31
N GLY A 421 34.73 4.12 15.38
CA GLY A 421 35.85 3.21 15.12
C GLY A 421 35.50 1.96 14.32
N THR A 422 34.26 1.84 13.82
CA THR A 422 33.83 0.71 12.97
C THR A 422 33.69 1.12 11.51
N GLN A 423 33.66 0.11 10.63
CA GLN A 423 33.46 0.28 9.19
C GLN A 423 32.43 -0.71 8.66
N LEU A 424 31.41 -0.21 7.96
CA LEU A 424 30.51 -1.02 7.13
C LEU A 424 30.98 -0.98 5.67
N ASN A 425 31.36 -2.12 5.11
CA ASN A 425 31.64 -2.25 3.68
C ASN A 425 30.40 -2.78 2.96
N VAL A 426 29.91 -2.04 1.97
CA VAL A 426 28.79 -2.45 1.11
C VAL A 426 29.35 -2.85 -0.25
N LEU A 427 29.51 -4.15 -0.45
CA LEU A 427 30.09 -4.71 -1.67
C LEU A 427 29.03 -4.90 -2.78
N GLY A 428 27.76 -4.96 -2.42
CA GLY A 428 26.63 -4.97 -3.36
C GLY A 428 26.30 -3.57 -3.87
N ALA A 429 25.54 -3.50 -4.97
CA ALA A 429 25.13 -2.21 -5.54
C ALA A 429 24.23 -1.45 -4.56
N ALA A 430 24.62 -0.23 -4.18
CA ALA A 430 23.81 0.68 -3.38
C ALA A 430 23.18 1.75 -4.28
N THR A 431 21.89 1.65 -4.58
CA THR A 431 21.13 2.58 -5.44
C THR A 431 20.16 3.40 -4.61
N LEU A 432 20.69 4.42 -3.94
CA LEU A 432 19.97 5.22 -2.97
C LEU A 432 19.53 6.55 -3.59
N SER A 433 18.25 6.93 -3.45
CA SER A 433 17.77 8.25 -3.86
C SER A 433 18.17 9.35 -2.85
N ALA A 434 18.43 8.96 -1.60
CA ALA A 434 19.10 9.75 -0.59
C ALA A 434 19.85 8.85 0.41
N LEU A 435 20.93 9.36 0.99
CA LEU A 435 21.66 8.69 2.05
C LEU A 435 22.04 9.69 3.13
N THR A 436 21.72 9.38 4.38
CA THR A 436 22.23 10.11 5.55
C THR A 436 23.24 9.26 6.30
N LEU A 437 24.41 9.81 6.64
CA LEU A 437 25.35 9.22 7.60
C LEU A 437 25.20 9.96 8.93
N SER A 438 24.70 9.28 9.97
CA SER A 438 24.34 9.93 11.24
C SER A 438 25.35 9.75 12.37
N ASP A 439 26.38 8.91 12.19
CA ASP A 439 27.43 8.66 13.18
C ASP A 439 28.84 8.85 12.60
N VAL A 440 29.86 8.73 13.47
CA VAL A 440 31.27 9.05 13.17
C VAL A 440 32.07 7.89 12.56
N GLY A 441 31.47 6.71 12.39
CA GLY A 441 32.13 5.57 11.76
C GLY A 441 32.34 5.75 10.25
N VAL A 442 32.76 4.65 9.61
CA VAL A 442 33.05 4.63 8.17
C VAL A 442 31.99 3.82 7.42
N VAL A 443 31.45 4.38 6.33
CA VAL A 443 30.66 3.64 5.35
C VAL A 443 31.46 3.58 4.05
N ASN A 444 31.70 2.39 3.52
CA ASN A 444 32.40 2.17 2.27
C ASN A 444 31.46 1.55 1.23
N LEU A 445 31.04 2.34 0.23
CA LEU A 445 30.17 1.90 -0.86
C LEU A 445 31.02 1.50 -2.06
N SER A 446 31.51 0.26 -2.07
CA SER A 446 32.43 -0.23 -3.11
C SER A 446 31.76 -1.08 -4.19
N GLY A 447 30.48 -1.42 -4.04
CA GLY A 447 29.74 -2.16 -5.05
C GLY A 447 29.61 -1.40 -6.37
N THR A 448 29.82 -2.09 -7.49
CA THR A 448 29.67 -1.53 -8.83
C THR A 448 28.27 -1.00 -9.08
N GLY A 449 28.17 0.19 -9.66
CA GLY A 449 26.89 0.84 -9.96
C GLY A 449 26.25 1.55 -8.75
N SER A 450 27.01 1.73 -7.66
CA SER A 450 26.51 2.46 -6.50
C SER A 450 26.30 3.94 -6.81
N SER A 451 25.16 4.47 -6.38
CA SER A 451 24.75 5.86 -6.50
C SER A 451 24.04 6.30 -5.24
N VAL A 452 24.32 7.53 -4.82
CA VAL A 452 23.75 8.15 -3.61
C VAL A 452 23.18 9.48 -4.01
N GLY A 453 21.86 9.58 -4.21
CA GLY A 453 21.19 10.78 -4.70
C GLY A 453 21.52 12.03 -3.87
N THR A 454 20.72 12.37 -2.86
CA THR A 454 21.16 13.40 -1.89
C THR A 454 21.99 12.76 -0.79
N LEU A 455 23.26 13.14 -0.65
CA LEU A 455 24.12 12.73 0.46
C LEU A 455 24.05 13.75 1.59
N THR A 456 23.73 13.28 2.80
CA THR A 456 23.75 14.08 4.03
C THR A 456 24.72 13.46 5.03
N LEU A 457 25.68 14.24 5.53
CA LEU A 457 26.55 13.90 6.64
C LEU A 457 25.98 14.63 7.87
N ALA A 458 25.28 13.90 8.73
CA ALA A 458 24.69 14.40 9.97
C ALA A 458 25.60 14.22 11.20
N ALA A 459 26.78 13.62 10.99
CA ALA A 459 27.89 13.57 11.94
C ALA A 459 29.24 13.66 11.19
N ALA A 460 30.34 13.75 11.95
CA ALA A 460 31.71 13.74 11.45
C ALA A 460 32.17 12.33 10.97
N GLY A 461 31.31 11.64 10.22
CA GLY A 461 31.56 10.32 9.65
C GLY A 461 32.35 10.38 8.35
N THR A 462 32.74 9.20 7.86
CA THR A 462 33.47 9.06 6.59
C THR A 462 32.69 8.21 5.60
N LEU A 463 32.45 8.75 4.41
CA LEU A 463 32.02 7.98 3.24
C LEU A 463 33.25 7.63 2.37
N GLN A 464 33.39 6.37 2.02
CA GLN A 464 34.36 5.85 1.06
C GLN A 464 33.63 5.11 -0.05
N GLY A 465 34.32 4.79 -1.14
CA GLY A 465 33.73 4.00 -2.22
C GLY A 465 34.50 4.04 -3.52
N THR A 466 33.93 3.37 -4.53
CA THR A 466 34.34 3.55 -5.93
C THR A 466 33.76 4.86 -6.49
N SER A 467 33.74 5.06 -7.81
CA SER A 467 33.07 6.24 -8.39
C SER A 467 31.58 6.24 -8.03
N LEU A 468 31.16 7.18 -7.19
CA LEU A 468 29.77 7.34 -6.74
C LEU A 468 29.11 8.51 -7.48
N THR A 469 27.93 8.27 -8.05
CA THR A 469 27.09 9.36 -8.54
C THR A 469 26.35 10.02 -7.37
N ALA A 470 26.46 11.35 -7.24
CA ALA A 470 25.73 12.13 -6.24
C ALA A 470 25.04 13.38 -6.81
N THR A 471 23.86 13.70 -6.27
CA THR A 471 23.00 14.81 -6.71
C THR A 471 23.13 16.06 -5.82
N ASN A 472 23.34 15.92 -4.52
CA ASN A 472 23.61 17.03 -3.59
C ASN A 472 24.45 16.50 -2.43
N ILE A 473 25.23 17.38 -1.79
CA ILE A 473 26.00 17.04 -0.58
C ILE A 473 25.71 18.07 0.51
N ASN A 474 25.22 17.59 1.66
CA ASN A 474 24.94 18.41 2.83
C ASN A 474 25.75 17.91 4.02
N ALA A 475 26.55 18.76 4.65
CA ALA A 475 27.19 18.53 5.93
C ALA A 475 26.44 19.33 7.01
N SER A 476 25.67 18.63 7.83
CA SER A 476 24.77 19.19 8.84
C SER A 476 25.01 18.55 10.21
N PHE A 477 26.16 18.87 10.80
CA PHE A 477 26.57 18.43 12.13
C PHE A 477 27.28 19.57 12.87
N VAL A 478 27.50 19.42 14.17
CA VAL A 478 28.12 20.44 15.03
C VAL A 478 29.56 20.05 15.35
N GLY A 479 30.52 20.78 14.78
CA GLY A 479 31.95 20.59 15.03
C GLY A 479 32.56 19.33 14.40
N GLY A 480 33.84 19.41 14.05
CA GLY A 480 34.62 18.28 13.56
C GLY A 480 34.69 18.21 12.03
N THR A 481 35.13 17.07 11.50
CA THR A 481 35.39 16.89 10.07
C THR A 481 34.68 15.66 9.55
N ALA A 482 33.73 15.84 8.64
CA ALA A 482 33.22 14.75 7.82
C ALA A 482 34.05 14.61 6.55
N THR A 483 34.22 13.39 6.07
CA THR A 483 35.08 13.10 4.92
C THR A 483 34.33 12.29 3.87
N VAL A 484 34.42 12.72 2.61
CA VAL A 484 34.07 11.90 1.45
C VAL A 484 35.34 11.57 0.70
N SER A 485 35.75 10.32 0.81
CA SER A 485 36.95 9.75 0.20
C SER A 485 36.56 8.73 -0.90
N ALA A 486 35.72 9.18 -1.82
CA ALA A 486 35.30 8.44 -3.01
C ALA A 486 35.38 9.39 -4.21
N PRO A 487 35.77 8.93 -5.41
CA PRO A 487 35.55 9.72 -6.63
C PRO A 487 34.06 10.02 -6.76
N LEU A 488 33.69 11.30 -6.87
CA LEU A 488 32.30 11.73 -6.97
C LEU A 488 32.00 12.18 -8.40
N ASP A 489 31.02 11.55 -9.03
CA ASP A 489 30.38 12.06 -10.23
C ASP A 489 29.17 12.91 -9.85
N LEU A 490 29.28 14.22 -10.02
CA LEU A 490 28.24 15.21 -9.72
C LEU A 490 27.37 15.55 -10.94
N GLY A 491 27.65 14.92 -12.09
CA GLY A 491 27.03 15.22 -13.39
C GLY A 491 27.47 16.57 -13.99
N SER A 492 26.84 16.94 -15.11
CA SER A 492 27.18 18.14 -15.90
C SER A 492 26.38 19.40 -15.53
N VAL A 493 25.68 19.39 -14.39
CA VAL A 493 24.86 20.53 -13.93
C VAL A 493 25.40 21.07 -12.61
N THR A 494 25.02 22.29 -12.23
CA THR A 494 25.39 22.87 -10.93
C THR A 494 24.76 22.10 -9.77
N ARG A 495 25.55 21.82 -8.73
CA ARG A 495 25.16 21.03 -7.55
C ARG A 495 25.47 21.81 -6.29
N ASN A 496 24.64 21.63 -5.26
CA ASN A 496 24.84 22.31 -3.98
C ASN A 496 25.73 21.47 -3.06
N VAL A 497 26.73 22.13 -2.47
CA VAL A 497 27.53 21.61 -1.35
C VAL A 497 27.33 22.56 -0.17
N ASN A 498 26.64 22.10 0.86
CA ASN A 498 26.29 22.91 2.02
C ASN A 498 27.06 22.43 3.26
N VAL A 499 27.65 23.36 4.02
CA VAL A 499 28.17 23.12 5.38
C VAL A 499 27.44 24.09 6.30
N THR A 500 26.57 23.57 7.17
CA THR A 500 25.59 24.42 7.88
C THR A 500 26.10 24.99 9.20
N ASP A 501 27.18 24.46 9.75
CA ASP A 501 27.80 24.90 11.00
C ASP A 501 29.22 25.41 10.77
N ALA A 502 29.57 26.54 11.39
CA ALA A 502 30.86 27.20 11.18
C ALA A 502 32.04 26.45 11.82
N ALA A 503 31.79 25.55 12.78
CA ALA A 503 32.82 24.71 13.38
C ALA A 503 32.99 23.37 12.66
N SER A 504 32.17 23.10 11.64
CA SER A 504 32.19 21.87 10.86
C SER A 504 33.00 22.01 9.57
N THR A 505 33.71 20.95 9.21
CA THR A 505 34.49 20.86 7.97
C THR A 505 34.01 19.68 7.14
N LEU A 506 33.80 19.90 5.84
CA LEU A 506 33.60 18.83 4.87
C LEU A 506 34.88 18.68 4.02
N THR A 507 35.51 17.52 4.11
CA THR A 507 36.65 17.18 3.25
C THR A 507 36.17 16.33 2.08
N LEU A 508 36.45 16.78 0.86
CA LEU A 508 36.26 15.98 -0.36
C LEU A 508 37.64 15.56 -0.87
N SER A 509 38.06 14.35 -0.53
CA SER A 509 39.33 13.79 -0.95
C SER A 509 39.10 12.85 -2.13
N ALA A 510 39.22 13.36 -3.35
CA ALA A 510 39.25 12.50 -4.52
C ALA A 510 40.59 11.74 -4.54
N SER A 511 40.55 10.41 -4.48
CA SER A 511 41.65 9.59 -4.99
C SER A 511 41.68 9.83 -6.50
N VAL A 512 42.66 10.61 -6.97
CA VAL A 512 42.90 10.86 -8.41
C VAL A 512 43.17 9.56 -9.15
#